data_AF-A0A3E3ISY3-F1
#
_entry.id   AF-A0A3E3ISY3-F1
#
_cell.length_a   1.000
_cell.length_b   1.000
_cell.length_c   1.000
_cell.angle_alpha   90.00
_cell.angle_beta   90.00
_cell.angle_gamma   90.00
#
_symmetry.space_group_name_H-M   'P 1'
#
loop_
_entity.id
_entity.type
_entity.pdbx_description
1 polymer ?
#
loop_
_entity_poly.entity_id
_entity_poly.type
_entity_poly.pdbx_seq_one_letter_code
_entity_poly.pdbx_strand_id
1 'polypeptide(L)'
;MIFRAAKRAFPLHERTLTDWTNKHKAASIPAASGRAFPQEFIKRRPLGLTAAKRQSRLPCAYCTKIRLTRQFTVFPTKSAVLAALCDTHYNRNNNAERTRIDRMSIKLIALDMDGTTLCSDHHTISQENLDAMADAAAQGILIVPATGRICNRLPEIIEAQPWLRYAVTVNGAAVTDLHTGKSLYKNPLKRTVALQVFDLVEPYPIFIEIYCDGLDYIEERRMPYFSELPISEERRSMMLRGRCFVESQRAFLEETDGAIEKFNLPYLEDDLRLTINKQLSALDGVTLTSSIAKNIEVNAAGADKGDGLAHLCAHLGIAPDEVLAIGDGENDLTMLQFAGMSAAPANACEQARKLAGWIAPSNNESAVARALEHYHII
;
A
#
# COMPACT_ATOMS: atom_id res chain seq x y z
N MET A 1 37.72 -27.01 -26.16
CA MET A 1 37.17 -28.05 -25.25
C MET A 1 36.90 -27.37 -23.93
N ILE A 2 35.63 -27.05 -23.62
CA ILE A 2 35.05 -26.82 -22.27
C ILE A 2 33.64 -26.28 -22.55
N PHE A 3 32.61 -27.09 -22.29
CA PHE A 3 31.24 -26.68 -21.94
C PHE A 3 30.47 -27.95 -21.55
N ARG A 4 30.22 -28.14 -20.25
CA ARG A 4 29.23 -29.11 -19.74
C ARG A 4 28.75 -28.71 -18.34
N ALA A 5 27.47 -28.98 -18.12
CA ALA A 5 26.65 -28.83 -16.91
C ALA A 5 26.10 -27.41 -16.69
N ALA A 6 24.79 -27.17 -16.50
CA ALA A 6 23.73 -28.05 -16.04
C ALA A 6 22.38 -27.72 -16.69
N LYS A 7 21.73 -28.74 -17.29
CA LYS A 7 20.28 -28.80 -17.46
C LYS A 7 19.73 -29.61 -16.28
N ARG A 8 18.96 -29.00 -15.40
CA ARG A 8 17.98 -29.70 -14.56
C ARG A 8 16.63 -29.05 -14.83
N ALA A 9 15.88 -29.67 -15.72
CA ALA A 9 14.49 -29.35 -15.99
C ALA A 9 13.64 -29.93 -14.85
N PHE A 10 12.77 -29.09 -14.29
CA PHE A 10 11.63 -29.56 -13.49
C PHE A 10 10.63 -30.25 -14.44
N PRO A 11 10.12 -31.46 -14.11
CA PRO A 11 9.09 -32.08 -14.93
C PRO A 11 7.76 -31.34 -14.72
N LEU A 12 7.30 -30.62 -15.75
CA LEU A 12 5.93 -30.13 -15.85
C LEU A 12 4.99 -31.33 -15.93
N HIS A 13 4.02 -31.41 -15.01
CA HIS A 13 2.93 -32.37 -15.06
C HIS A 13 1.98 -31.99 -16.21
N GLU A 14 2.17 -32.57 -17.41
CA GLU A 14 1.27 -32.38 -18.56
C GLU A 14 -0.20 -32.72 -18.25
N ARG A 15 -0.46 -33.59 -17.27
CA ARG A 15 -1.82 -34.07 -16.92
C ARG A 15 -2.78 -32.97 -16.46
N THR A 16 -2.34 -31.94 -15.75
CA THR A 16 -3.25 -30.93 -15.17
C THR A 16 -3.77 -29.93 -16.21
N LEU A 17 -2.94 -29.55 -17.19
CA LEU A 17 -3.35 -28.74 -18.35
C LEU A 17 -4.32 -29.48 -19.27
N THR A 18 -4.12 -30.80 -19.45
CA THR A 18 -5.03 -31.62 -20.28
C THR A 18 -6.38 -31.84 -19.60
N ASP A 19 -6.41 -32.05 -18.29
CA ASP A 19 -7.66 -32.25 -17.55
C ASP A 19 -8.52 -30.98 -17.50
N TRP A 20 -7.92 -29.78 -17.36
CA TRP A 20 -8.65 -28.51 -17.41
C TRP A 20 -9.20 -28.20 -18.82
N THR A 21 -8.38 -28.36 -19.86
CA THR A 21 -8.80 -28.12 -21.26
C THR A 21 -9.89 -29.10 -21.72
N ASN A 22 -9.93 -30.32 -21.16
CA ASN A 22 -10.98 -31.29 -21.45
C ASN A 22 -12.29 -31.03 -20.67
N LYS A 23 -12.24 -30.42 -19.48
CA LYS A 23 -13.43 -30.10 -18.67
C LYS A 23 -14.25 -28.92 -19.22
N HIS A 24 -13.66 -28.06 -20.04
CA HIS A 24 -14.28 -26.83 -20.57
C HIS A 24 -14.47 -26.80 -22.10
N LYS A 25 -14.39 -27.95 -22.79
CA LYS A 25 -14.52 -28.06 -24.26
C LYS A 25 -15.95 -28.00 -24.82
N ALA A 26 -16.95 -27.62 -24.04
CA ALA A 26 -18.35 -27.57 -24.45
C ALA A 26 -18.94 -26.16 -24.38
N ALA A 27 -18.43 -25.25 -25.22
CA ALA A 27 -19.14 -24.03 -25.59
C ALA A 27 -18.67 -23.57 -26.98
N SER A 28 -19.38 -24.01 -28.02
CA SER A 28 -19.24 -23.48 -29.37
C SER A 28 -19.75 -22.04 -29.42
N ILE A 29 -18.84 -21.09 -29.63
CA ILE A 29 -19.17 -19.66 -29.83
C ILE A 29 -19.76 -19.50 -31.24
N PRO A 30 -20.99 -18.98 -31.42
CA PRO A 30 -21.49 -18.60 -32.74
C PRO A 30 -20.84 -17.29 -33.18
N ALA A 31 -20.43 -17.22 -34.45
CA ALA A 31 -19.95 -16.00 -35.08
C ALA A 31 -21.04 -14.91 -35.05
N ALA A 32 -20.84 -13.86 -34.25
CA ALA A 32 -21.72 -12.70 -34.23
C ALA A 32 -21.16 -11.60 -35.14
N SER A 33 -21.99 -11.28 -36.13
CA SER A 33 -21.90 -10.18 -37.09
C SER A 33 -21.60 -8.82 -36.47
N GLY A 34 -20.82 -8.02 -37.19
CA GLY A 34 -20.25 -6.77 -36.74
C GLY A 34 -21.22 -5.67 -36.31
N ARG A 35 -20.73 -4.86 -35.37
CA ARG A 35 -21.03 -3.44 -35.25
C ARG A 35 -19.74 -2.72 -34.91
N ALA A 36 -19.39 -1.73 -35.72
CA ALA A 36 -18.23 -0.87 -35.54
C ALA A 36 -18.43 0.02 -34.30
N PHE A 37 -17.42 0.09 -33.44
CA PHE A 37 -17.33 1.11 -32.40
C PHE A 37 -16.69 2.38 -32.98
N PRO A 38 -17.19 3.59 -32.67
CA PRO A 38 -16.64 4.83 -33.20
C PRO A 38 -15.27 5.13 -32.58
N GLN A 39 -14.27 5.29 -33.44
CA GLN A 39 -12.95 5.82 -33.08
C GLN A 39 -13.02 7.33 -32.89
N GLU A 40 -13.07 7.80 -31.65
CA GLU A 40 -12.51 9.12 -31.30
C GLU A 40 -12.01 9.08 -29.84
N PHE A 41 -10.71 8.85 -29.65
CA PHE A 41 -10.02 9.28 -28.44
C PHE A 41 -8.66 9.89 -28.79
N ILE A 42 -8.48 11.08 -28.22
CA ILE A 42 -7.49 12.10 -28.54
C ILE A 42 -6.06 11.60 -28.26
N LYS A 43 -5.20 11.60 -29.29
CA LYS A 43 -3.74 11.45 -29.16
C LYS A 43 -3.18 12.63 -28.37
N ARG A 44 -2.83 12.45 -27.09
CA ARG A 44 -1.89 13.37 -26.39
C ARG A 44 -0.49 12.78 -26.47
N ARG A 45 0.38 13.45 -27.24
CA ARG A 45 1.84 13.19 -27.26
C ARG A 45 2.48 13.73 -25.97
N PRO A 46 3.56 13.14 -25.45
CA PRO A 46 4.36 13.75 -24.39
C PRO A 46 5.15 14.94 -24.96
N LEU A 47 5.14 16.05 -24.23
CA LEU A 47 5.96 17.24 -24.49
C LEU A 47 7.44 16.89 -24.28
N GLY A 48 8.24 17.09 -25.32
CA GLY A 48 9.69 16.94 -25.28
C GLY A 48 10.36 18.05 -24.47
N LEU A 49 11.20 17.66 -23.52
CA LEU A 49 12.17 18.54 -22.88
C LEU A 49 13.42 18.60 -23.76
N THR A 50 13.62 19.74 -24.42
CA THR A 50 14.83 20.07 -25.16
C THR A 50 15.96 20.46 -24.22
N ALA A 51 17.15 19.96 -24.55
CA ALA A 51 18.40 20.26 -23.88
C ALA A 51 18.83 21.73 -24.05
N ALA A 52 19.32 22.36 -22.98
CA ALA A 52 20.18 23.53 -23.05
C ALA A 52 21.46 23.31 -22.24
N LYS A 53 22.59 23.28 -22.95
CA LYS A 53 23.95 23.20 -22.41
C LYS A 53 24.48 24.60 -22.05
N ARG A 54 25.06 24.69 -20.85
CA ARG A 54 26.33 25.33 -20.44
C ARG A 54 26.67 26.78 -20.84
N GLN A 55 27.03 27.57 -19.81
CA GLN A 55 28.29 28.35 -19.53
C GLN A 55 27.89 29.56 -18.65
N SER A 56 28.57 30.01 -17.57
CA SER A 56 29.99 30.12 -17.17
C SER A 56 30.08 30.38 -15.63
N ARG A 57 31.02 29.78 -14.84
CA ARG A 57 32.26 30.37 -14.22
C ARG A 57 32.14 31.85 -13.82
N LEU A 58 32.43 32.41 -12.63
CA LEU A 58 33.22 32.18 -11.37
C LEU A 58 32.80 33.33 -10.36
N PRO A 59 33.46 33.64 -9.21
CA PRO A 59 33.65 32.89 -7.94
C PRO A 59 33.21 33.66 -6.65
N CYS A 60 33.18 32.92 -5.53
CA CYS A 60 33.41 33.26 -4.11
C CYS A 60 33.68 34.72 -3.68
N ALA A 61 32.94 35.19 -2.66
CA ALA A 61 33.49 35.86 -1.46
C ALA A 61 32.35 36.17 -0.47
N TYR A 62 32.32 35.56 0.72
CA TYR A 62 32.00 36.27 1.98
C TYR A 62 32.39 35.39 3.17
N CYS A 63 33.41 35.83 3.89
CA CYS A 63 33.87 35.29 5.15
C CYS A 63 33.91 36.46 6.13
N THR A 64 33.11 36.43 7.20
CA THR A 64 33.39 37.26 8.38
C THR A 64 32.81 36.67 9.68
N LYS A 65 33.74 36.19 10.53
CA LYS A 65 33.80 36.25 12.00
C LYS A 65 32.74 35.52 12.86
N ILE A 66 33.15 34.38 13.42
CA ILE A 66 32.72 33.92 14.75
C ILE A 66 33.87 34.18 15.73
N ARG A 67 33.61 34.98 16.78
CA ARG A 67 34.51 35.18 17.92
C ARG A 67 34.19 34.13 18.99
N LEU A 68 35.20 33.35 19.36
CA LEU A 68 35.25 32.53 20.56
C LEU A 68 35.42 33.43 21.79
N THR A 69 34.60 33.22 22.82
CA THR A 69 34.91 33.62 24.20
C THR A 69 34.77 32.42 25.12
N ARG A 70 35.93 31.92 25.59
CA ARG A 70 36.10 31.05 26.75
C ARG A 70 35.80 31.85 28.01
N GLN A 71 35.09 31.29 28.99
CA GLN A 71 35.23 31.70 30.39
C GLN A 71 35.05 30.51 31.35
N PHE A 72 36.19 30.19 31.97
CA PHE A 72 36.49 29.65 33.30
C PHE A 72 35.45 28.87 34.11
N THR A 73 35.86 27.64 34.41
CA THR A 73 35.50 26.79 35.55
C THR A 73 35.94 27.36 36.90
N VAL A 74 35.07 27.33 37.91
CA VAL A 74 35.44 27.30 39.34
C VAL A 74 34.48 26.37 40.09
N PHE A 75 35.04 25.34 40.75
CA PHE A 75 34.37 24.48 41.74
C PHE A 75 34.36 25.17 43.12
N PRO A 76 33.40 24.82 44.00
CA PRO A 76 33.83 24.35 45.32
C PRO A 76 33.09 23.10 45.82
N THR A 77 33.61 22.62 46.94
CA THR A 77 33.60 21.26 47.51
C THR A 77 32.41 20.91 48.43
N LYS A 78 32.12 19.60 48.49
CA LYS A 78 31.60 18.73 49.58
C LYS A 78 30.89 19.35 50.82
N SER A 79 29.69 18.79 51.06
CA SER A 79 29.11 18.32 52.34
C SER A 79 28.58 19.33 53.37
N ALA A 80 27.24 19.38 53.53
CA ALA A 80 26.42 19.86 54.66
C ALA A 80 24.97 19.99 54.13
N VAL A 81 23.85 19.47 54.67
CA VAL A 81 23.44 18.93 55.98
C VAL A 81 22.19 18.05 55.76
N LEU A 82 22.03 17.01 56.58
CA LEU A 82 20.85 16.16 56.74
C LEU A 82 19.62 16.92 57.30
N ALA A 83 18.43 16.49 56.87
CA ALA A 83 17.20 16.36 57.68
C ALA A 83 16.59 17.63 58.33
N ALA A 84 15.39 17.98 57.85
CA ALA A 84 14.29 18.40 58.72
C ALA A 84 12.99 17.76 58.22
N LEU A 85 12.40 16.97 59.12
CA LEU A 85 11.13 16.26 59.00
C LEU A 85 9.94 17.22 59.01
N CYS A 86 8.85 16.72 58.43
CA CYS A 86 7.45 17.01 58.77
C CYS A 86 7.04 18.47 58.97
N ASP A 87 6.36 19.01 57.97
CA ASP A 87 5.10 19.70 58.29
C ASP A 87 4.00 19.35 57.29
N THR A 88 2.89 18.92 57.87
CA THR A 88 1.68 18.46 57.25
C THR A 88 0.93 19.61 56.59
N HIS A 89 0.93 19.67 55.26
CA HIS A 89 -0.18 20.27 54.53
C HIS A 89 -0.67 19.31 53.44
N TYR A 90 -1.72 18.60 53.82
CA TYR A 90 -2.71 17.95 52.98
C TYR A 90 -3.22 18.96 51.94
N ASN A 91 -2.55 19.01 50.79
CA ASN A 91 -2.99 19.81 49.66
C ASN A 91 -3.76 18.90 48.69
N ARG A 92 -5.09 18.88 48.86
CA ARG A 92 -6.04 18.38 47.87
C ARG A 92 -5.93 19.24 46.61
N ASN A 93 -4.94 18.97 45.76
CA ASN A 93 -4.91 19.46 44.37
C ASN A 93 -3.99 18.66 43.44
N ASN A 94 -3.60 17.42 43.79
CA ASN A 94 -2.75 16.58 42.94
C ASN A 94 -3.50 15.56 42.07
N ASN A 95 -4.82 15.72 41.91
CA ASN A 95 -5.61 14.90 40.97
C ASN A 95 -5.71 15.50 39.55
N ALA A 96 -5.18 16.71 39.32
CA ALA A 96 -5.08 17.30 37.98
C ALA A 96 -3.72 17.02 37.30
N GLU A 97 -2.70 16.61 38.05
CA GLU A 97 -1.36 16.28 37.52
C GLU A 97 -1.14 14.77 37.29
N ARG A 98 -2.11 13.92 37.68
CA ARG A 98 -2.07 12.46 37.42
C ARG A 98 -2.97 11.99 36.28
N THR A 99 -3.60 12.90 35.55
CA THR A 99 -4.34 12.64 34.30
C THR A 99 -3.66 13.22 33.07
N ARG A 100 -2.39 13.64 33.19
CA ARG A 100 -1.46 13.64 32.06
C ARG A 100 -0.92 12.23 31.89
N ILE A 101 -1.77 11.31 31.42
CA ILE A 101 -1.28 10.49 30.32
C ILE A 101 -0.92 11.53 29.28
N ASP A 102 0.37 11.69 29.04
CA ASP A 102 0.88 12.49 27.93
C ASP A 102 -0.03 12.14 26.75
N ARG A 103 -0.89 13.07 26.30
CA ARG A 103 -1.72 12.84 25.12
C ARG A 103 -0.69 12.63 24.03
N MET A 104 -0.34 11.39 23.74
CA MET A 104 0.52 11.04 22.62
C MET A 104 -0.21 11.62 21.43
N SER A 105 0.29 12.77 20.96
CA SER A 105 -0.40 13.54 19.95
C SER A 105 -0.25 12.72 18.68
N ILE A 106 -1.29 11.97 18.32
CA ILE A 106 -1.33 11.29 17.04
C ILE A 106 -1.05 12.33 15.96
N LYS A 107 -0.03 12.06 15.14
CA LYS A 107 0.38 12.91 14.02
C LYS A 107 0.03 12.29 12.68
N LEU A 108 -0.22 10.98 12.66
CA LEU A 108 -0.55 10.24 11.45
C LEU A 108 -1.59 9.15 11.76
N ILE A 109 -2.61 9.08 10.90
CA ILE A 109 -3.62 8.02 10.91
C ILE A 109 -3.47 7.25 9.59
N ALA A 110 -3.03 6.00 9.68
CA ALA A 110 -2.92 5.07 8.56
C ALA A 110 -4.20 4.26 8.44
N LEU A 111 -4.83 4.28 7.27
CA LEU A 111 -6.15 3.70 7.06
C LEU A 111 -6.12 2.68 5.93
N ASP A 112 -6.47 1.43 6.22
CA ASP A 112 -6.90 0.54 5.15
C ASP A 112 -8.19 1.08 4.50
N MET A 113 -8.38 0.72 3.23
CA MET A 113 -9.50 1.12 2.42
C MET A 113 -10.61 0.08 2.43
N ASP A 114 -10.39 -1.08 1.79
CA ASP A 114 -11.43 -2.07 1.48
C ASP A 114 -11.75 -2.93 2.71
N GLY A 115 -12.94 -2.75 3.30
CA GLY A 115 -13.31 -3.45 4.53
C GLY A 115 -13.00 -2.65 5.81
N THR A 116 -12.39 -1.47 5.66
CA THR A 116 -12.08 -0.57 6.79
C THR A 116 -12.71 0.82 6.61
N THR A 117 -12.19 1.62 5.68
CA THR A 117 -12.66 3.00 5.45
C THR A 117 -13.85 3.05 4.50
N LEU A 118 -13.84 2.17 3.48
CA LEU A 118 -14.91 2.04 2.51
C LEU A 118 -16.02 1.15 3.05
N CYS A 119 -17.26 1.50 2.71
CA CYS A 119 -18.42 0.64 2.92
C CYS A 119 -18.27 -0.68 2.14
N SER A 120 -19.14 -1.65 2.40
CA SER A 120 -19.11 -2.98 1.77
C SER A 120 -19.26 -2.98 0.24
N ASP A 121 -19.63 -1.84 -0.35
CA ASP A 121 -19.69 -1.64 -1.79
C ASP A 121 -18.32 -1.24 -2.41
N HIS A 122 -17.27 -1.11 -1.58
CA HIS A 122 -15.90 -0.79 -1.96
C HIS A 122 -15.70 0.54 -2.70
N HIS A 123 -16.68 1.46 -2.62
CA HIS A 123 -16.61 2.74 -3.31
C HIS A 123 -17.19 3.92 -2.51
N THR A 124 -18.14 3.69 -1.61
CA THR A 124 -18.68 4.74 -0.74
C THR A 124 -17.94 4.80 0.59
N ILE A 125 -18.01 5.98 1.23
CA ILE A 125 -17.56 6.24 2.59
C ILE A 125 -18.73 6.91 3.31
N SER A 126 -18.98 6.52 4.56
CA SER A 126 -20.02 7.17 5.37
C SER A 126 -19.67 8.64 5.64
N GLN A 127 -20.70 9.47 5.80
CA GLN A 127 -20.48 10.89 6.08
C GLN A 127 -19.72 11.09 7.39
N GLU A 128 -19.99 10.27 8.41
CA GLU A 128 -19.28 10.35 9.69
C GLU A 128 -17.80 10.03 9.55
N ASN A 129 -17.41 9.05 8.73
CA ASN A 129 -16.00 8.77 8.46
C ASN A 129 -15.33 9.96 7.74
N LEU A 130 -16.01 10.56 6.75
CA LEU A 130 -15.50 11.73 6.04
C LEU A 130 -15.29 12.92 6.96
N ASP A 131 -16.29 13.24 7.79
CA ASP A 131 -16.25 14.34 8.74
C ASP A 131 -15.14 14.13 9.78
N ALA A 132 -15.06 12.92 10.35
CA ALA A 132 -14.01 12.57 11.31
C ALA A 132 -12.59 12.69 10.73
N MET A 133 -12.36 12.22 9.50
CA MET A 133 -11.08 12.37 8.83
C MET A 133 -10.76 13.85 8.54
N ALA A 134 -11.76 14.62 8.12
CA ALA A 134 -11.59 16.05 7.87
C ALA A 134 -11.27 16.83 9.16
N ASP A 135 -11.93 16.51 10.28
CA ASP A 135 -11.69 17.12 11.59
C ASP A 135 -10.30 16.79 12.13
N ALA A 136 -9.86 15.53 12.02
CA ALA A 136 -8.51 15.14 12.37
C ALA A 136 -7.47 15.84 11.48
N ALA A 137 -7.72 15.93 10.17
CA ALA A 137 -6.84 16.65 9.24
C ALA A 137 -6.76 18.16 9.54
N ALA A 138 -7.87 18.78 9.95
CA ALA A 138 -7.91 20.19 10.35
C ALA A 138 -7.05 20.49 11.60
N GLN A 139 -6.81 19.48 12.44
CA GLN A 139 -5.88 19.54 13.57
C GLN A 139 -4.41 19.32 13.17
N GLY A 140 -4.13 19.12 11.87
CA GLY A 140 -2.79 18.89 11.34
C GLY A 140 -2.34 17.42 11.36
N ILE A 141 -3.25 16.50 11.65
CA ILE A 141 -2.98 15.05 11.61
C ILE A 141 -2.99 14.58 10.16
N LEU A 142 -1.97 13.84 9.75
CA LEU A 142 -1.88 13.29 8.41
C LEU A 142 -2.78 12.06 8.29
N ILE A 143 -3.78 12.12 7.41
CA ILE A 143 -4.58 10.96 7.05
C ILE A 143 -3.95 10.30 5.83
N VAL A 144 -3.56 9.03 5.97
CA VAL A 144 -2.77 8.29 4.97
C VAL A 144 -3.48 7.00 4.60
N PRO A 145 -4.01 6.88 3.38
CA PRO A 145 -4.46 5.60 2.85
C PRO A 145 -3.30 4.60 2.79
N ALA A 146 -3.51 3.41 3.34
CA ALA A 146 -2.61 2.27 3.32
C ALA A 146 -3.32 1.08 2.66
N THR A 147 -3.12 0.88 1.36
CA THR A 147 -4.00 0.03 0.53
C THR A 147 -3.24 -0.95 -0.37
N GLY A 148 -3.90 -2.06 -0.72
CA GLY A 148 -3.45 -2.99 -1.76
C GLY A 148 -3.65 -2.46 -3.19
N ARG A 149 -4.42 -1.36 -3.35
CA ARG A 149 -4.66 -0.69 -4.62
C ARG A 149 -3.40 0.04 -5.11
N ILE A 150 -3.28 0.19 -6.43
CA ILE A 150 -2.28 1.07 -7.05
C ILE A 150 -2.71 2.54 -6.93
N CYS A 151 -1.72 3.43 -7.01
CA CYS A 151 -1.92 4.86 -6.84
C CYS A 151 -3.00 5.44 -7.77
N ASN A 152 -3.08 4.99 -9.04
CA ASN A 152 -4.09 5.47 -10.00
C ASN A 152 -5.50 4.87 -9.80
N ARG A 153 -5.68 3.99 -8.79
CA ARG A 153 -6.95 3.34 -8.44
C ARG A 153 -7.37 3.63 -7.01
N LEU A 154 -6.87 4.71 -6.42
CA LEU A 154 -7.51 5.25 -5.23
C LEU A 154 -8.98 5.61 -5.55
N PRO A 155 -9.93 5.40 -4.62
CA PRO A 155 -11.31 5.79 -4.83
C PRO A 155 -11.43 7.30 -5.08
N GLU A 156 -12.26 7.71 -6.05
CA GLU A 156 -12.47 9.13 -6.39
C GLU A 156 -12.88 9.96 -5.18
N ILE A 157 -13.67 9.38 -4.27
CA ILE A 157 -14.12 10.03 -3.04
C ILE A 157 -12.96 10.38 -2.10
N ILE A 158 -11.88 9.60 -2.11
CA ILE A 158 -10.64 9.88 -1.37
C ILE A 158 -9.78 10.86 -2.14
N GLU A 159 -9.61 10.66 -3.44
CA GLU A 159 -8.83 11.56 -4.30
C GLU A 159 -9.37 13.00 -4.27
N ALA A 160 -10.69 13.17 -4.09
CA ALA A 160 -11.34 14.46 -3.98
C ALA A 160 -11.07 15.17 -2.64
N GLN A 161 -10.47 14.52 -1.65
CA GLN A 161 -10.27 15.09 -0.33
C GLN A 161 -9.09 16.05 -0.28
N PRO A 162 -9.26 17.29 0.25
CA PRO A 162 -8.19 18.30 0.26
C PRO A 162 -7.04 17.96 1.21
N TRP A 163 -7.26 17.05 2.17
CA TRP A 163 -6.26 16.60 3.12
C TRP A 163 -5.37 15.47 2.58
N LEU A 164 -5.72 14.87 1.43
CA LEU A 164 -5.00 13.73 0.88
C LEU A 164 -3.64 14.18 0.34
N ARG A 165 -2.56 13.83 1.04
CA ARG A 165 -1.19 14.17 0.62
C ARG A 165 -0.30 12.96 0.35
N TYR A 166 -0.34 11.95 1.21
CA TYR A 166 0.52 10.77 1.11
C TYR A 166 -0.35 9.53 0.97
N ALA A 167 0.17 8.53 0.27
CA ALA A 167 -0.44 7.21 0.23
C ALA A 167 0.63 6.11 0.29
N VAL A 168 0.32 5.08 1.06
CA VAL A 168 1.00 3.78 1.06
C VAL A 168 0.15 2.87 0.17
N THR A 169 0.70 2.45 -0.96
CA THR A 169 -0.03 1.73 -2.02
C THR A 169 0.63 0.39 -2.31
N VAL A 170 -0.09 -0.48 -3.02
CA VAL A 170 0.39 -1.80 -3.42
C VAL A 170 0.91 -2.61 -2.22
N ASN A 171 0.12 -2.65 -1.14
CA ASN A 171 0.49 -3.30 0.12
C ASN A 171 1.83 -2.82 0.69
N GLY A 172 2.18 -1.54 0.51
CA GLY A 172 3.43 -0.98 1.01
C GLY A 172 4.61 -1.06 0.04
N ALA A 173 4.45 -1.67 -1.14
CA ALA A 173 5.49 -1.67 -2.16
C ALA A 173 5.78 -0.25 -2.72
N ALA A 174 4.90 0.73 -2.51
CA ALA A 174 5.12 2.10 -2.92
C ALA A 174 4.57 3.12 -1.91
N VAL A 175 5.36 4.16 -1.62
CA VAL A 175 4.95 5.33 -0.85
C VAL A 175 5.13 6.57 -1.72
N THR A 176 4.07 7.37 -1.84
CA THR A 176 4.02 8.50 -2.77
C THR A 176 3.53 9.76 -2.05
N ASP A 177 4.20 10.88 -2.28
CA ASP A 177 3.65 12.23 -2.05
C ASP A 177 2.83 12.61 -3.29
N LEU A 178 1.50 12.58 -3.14
CA LEU A 178 0.53 12.77 -4.22
C LEU A 178 0.47 14.23 -4.70
N HIS A 179 0.86 15.19 -3.86
CA HIS A 179 0.92 16.60 -4.27
C HIS A 179 2.08 16.86 -5.23
N THR A 180 3.22 16.23 -4.99
CA THR A 180 4.43 16.41 -5.81
C THR A 180 4.59 15.33 -6.89
N GLY A 181 3.86 14.23 -6.78
CA GLY A 181 4.04 13.02 -7.59
C GLY A 181 5.33 12.27 -7.27
N LYS A 182 6.04 12.64 -6.20
CA LYS A 182 7.33 12.05 -5.84
C LYS A 182 7.12 10.72 -5.13
N SER A 183 7.76 9.67 -5.64
CA SER A 183 7.91 8.42 -4.89
C SER A 183 8.94 8.60 -3.77
N LEU A 184 8.50 8.36 -2.54
CA LEU A 184 9.31 8.44 -1.32
C LEU A 184 9.97 7.09 -1.00
N TYR A 185 9.31 5.99 -1.36
CA TYR A 185 9.81 4.63 -1.20
C TYR A 185 9.22 3.72 -2.27
N LYS A 186 10.01 2.73 -2.71
CA LYS A 186 9.56 1.62 -3.55
C LYS A 186 10.27 0.32 -3.14
N ASN A 187 9.53 -0.78 -3.14
CA ASN A 187 10.07 -2.14 -3.02
C ASN A 187 9.57 -3.01 -4.19
N PRO A 188 10.12 -2.84 -5.40
CA PRO A 188 9.67 -3.58 -6.57
C PRO A 188 10.23 -5.01 -6.61
N LEU A 189 9.50 -5.89 -7.29
CA LEU A 189 10.02 -7.16 -7.76
C LEU A 189 11.24 -6.92 -8.66
N LYS A 190 12.31 -7.67 -8.41
CA LYS A 190 13.43 -7.73 -9.35
C LYS A 190 12.91 -8.28 -10.67
N ARG A 191 13.32 -7.67 -11.80
CA ARG A 191 12.92 -8.10 -13.15
C ARG A 191 13.08 -9.61 -13.36
N THR A 192 14.17 -10.19 -12.88
CA THR A 192 14.42 -11.64 -12.98
C THR A 192 13.36 -12.47 -12.26
N VAL A 193 12.92 -12.04 -11.07
CA VAL A 193 11.86 -12.69 -10.30
C VAL A 193 10.49 -12.46 -10.97
N ALA A 194 10.22 -11.25 -11.45
CA ALA A 194 8.99 -10.94 -12.16
C ALA A 194 8.81 -11.79 -13.43
N LEU A 195 9.89 -12.03 -14.19
CA LEU A 195 9.88 -12.94 -15.34
C LEU A 195 9.60 -14.39 -14.92
N GLN A 196 10.17 -14.86 -13.80
CA GLN A 196 9.87 -16.20 -13.27
C GLN A 196 8.41 -16.34 -12.83
N VAL A 197 7.85 -15.31 -12.18
CA VAL A 197 6.43 -15.26 -11.82
C VAL A 197 5.59 -15.35 -13.08
N PHE A 198 5.86 -14.51 -14.09
CA PHE A 198 5.14 -14.49 -15.35
C PHE A 198 5.21 -15.85 -16.07
N ASP A 199 6.40 -16.43 -16.23
CA ASP A 199 6.59 -17.73 -16.90
C ASP A 199 5.82 -18.87 -16.20
N LEU A 200 5.60 -18.79 -14.89
CA LEU A 200 4.78 -19.75 -14.14
C LEU A 200 3.28 -19.58 -14.40
N VAL A 201 2.79 -18.33 -14.45
CA VAL A 201 1.34 -18.04 -14.53
C VAL A 201 0.81 -17.95 -15.96
N GLU A 202 1.69 -17.62 -16.91
CA GLU A 202 1.39 -17.42 -18.33
C GLU A 202 0.66 -18.59 -18.99
N PRO A 203 1.01 -19.88 -18.73
CA PRO A 203 0.33 -21.02 -19.35
C PRO A 203 -1.14 -21.18 -18.92
N TYR A 204 -1.56 -20.51 -17.84
CA TYR A 204 -2.91 -20.62 -17.34
C TYR A 204 -3.87 -19.63 -18.04
N PRO A 205 -5.12 -20.05 -18.27
CA PRO A 205 -6.17 -19.27 -18.92
C PRO A 205 -6.81 -18.31 -17.92
N ILE A 206 -6.01 -17.38 -17.42
CA ILE A 206 -6.38 -16.45 -16.35
C ILE A 206 -6.15 -15.00 -16.78
N PHE A 207 -6.82 -14.09 -16.09
CA PHE A 207 -6.49 -12.68 -16.17
C PHE A 207 -5.24 -12.38 -15.34
N ILE A 208 -4.32 -11.58 -15.89
CA ILE A 208 -3.05 -11.22 -15.24
C ILE A 208 -2.93 -9.71 -15.29
N GLU A 209 -2.80 -9.09 -14.13
CA GLU A 209 -2.48 -7.67 -13.98
C GLU A 209 -1.02 -7.52 -13.52
N ILE A 210 -0.26 -6.64 -14.16
CA ILE A 210 1.11 -6.28 -13.76
C ILE A 210 1.13 -4.82 -13.36
N TYR A 211 1.42 -4.56 -12.09
CA TYR A 211 1.51 -3.20 -11.57
C TYR A 211 2.92 -2.69 -11.73
N CYS A 212 3.07 -1.54 -12.38
CA CYS A 212 4.37 -0.92 -12.61
C CYS A 212 4.24 0.61 -12.55
N ASP A 213 5.05 1.24 -11.71
CA ASP A 213 5.04 2.70 -11.46
C ASP A 213 3.63 3.29 -11.26
N GLY A 214 2.78 2.61 -10.48
CA GLY A 214 1.43 3.06 -10.16
C GLY A 214 0.39 2.88 -11.28
N LEU A 215 0.73 2.17 -12.37
CA LEU A 215 -0.16 1.83 -13.48
C LEU A 215 -0.40 0.31 -13.56
N ASP A 216 -1.47 -0.08 -14.25
CA ASP A 216 -1.86 -1.49 -14.46
C ASP A 216 -1.67 -1.88 -15.93
N TYR A 217 -0.77 -2.82 -16.20
CA TYR A 217 -0.44 -3.29 -17.54
C TYR A 217 -1.05 -4.66 -17.81
N ILE A 218 -1.83 -4.74 -18.90
CA ILE A 218 -2.56 -5.94 -19.30
C ILE A 218 -2.38 -6.25 -20.79
N GLU A 219 -2.47 -7.52 -21.16
CA GLU A 219 -2.51 -7.92 -22.57
C GLU A 219 -3.96 -7.99 -23.08
N GLU A 220 -4.20 -7.45 -24.28
CA GLU A 220 -5.52 -7.48 -24.91
C GLU A 220 -6.05 -8.91 -25.08
N ARG A 221 -5.18 -9.88 -25.40
CA ARG A 221 -5.56 -11.29 -25.55
C ARG A 221 -6.11 -11.93 -24.25
N ARG A 222 -5.88 -11.32 -23.08
CA ARG A 222 -6.40 -11.80 -21.79
C ARG A 222 -7.73 -11.15 -21.39
N MET A 223 -8.24 -10.21 -22.19
CA MET A 223 -9.53 -9.56 -21.91
C MET A 223 -10.75 -10.49 -21.84
N PRO A 224 -10.84 -11.60 -22.60
CA PRO A 224 -11.93 -12.56 -22.41
C PRO A 224 -12.03 -13.08 -20.97
N TYR A 225 -10.89 -13.38 -20.34
CA TYR A 225 -10.86 -13.85 -18.94
C TYR A 225 -11.28 -12.76 -17.95
N PHE A 226 -11.02 -11.48 -18.26
CA PHE A 226 -11.53 -10.36 -17.46
C PHE A 226 -13.05 -10.22 -17.59
N SER A 227 -13.59 -10.32 -18.80
CA SER A 227 -15.03 -10.21 -19.08
C SER A 227 -15.85 -11.27 -18.35
N GLU A 228 -15.28 -12.45 -18.13
CA GLU A 228 -15.91 -13.58 -17.44
C GLU A 228 -15.83 -13.52 -15.90
N LEU A 229 -15.11 -12.55 -15.32
CA LEU A 229 -14.99 -12.44 -13.86
C LEU A 229 -16.38 -12.21 -13.22
N PRO A 230 -16.68 -12.89 -12.08
CA PRO A 230 -17.96 -12.79 -11.39
C PRO A 230 -18.04 -11.51 -10.53
N ILE A 231 -18.00 -10.35 -11.19
CA ILE A 231 -18.01 -9.03 -10.56
C ILE A 231 -19.13 -8.15 -11.09
N SER A 232 -19.57 -7.18 -10.29
CA SER A 232 -20.55 -6.18 -10.72
C SER A 232 -20.00 -5.29 -11.84
N GLU A 233 -20.88 -4.65 -12.60
CA GLU A 233 -20.50 -3.78 -13.71
C GLU A 233 -19.74 -2.54 -13.22
N GLU A 234 -20.09 -2.03 -12.04
CA GLU A 234 -19.41 -0.92 -11.39
C GLU A 234 -17.98 -1.30 -11.02
N ARG A 235 -17.80 -2.49 -10.42
CA ARG A 235 -16.46 -3.03 -10.10
C ARG A 235 -15.65 -3.27 -11.36
N ARG A 236 -16.28 -3.74 -12.44
CA ARG A 236 -15.65 -3.92 -13.75
C ARG A 236 -15.17 -2.58 -14.32
N SER A 237 -16.03 -1.56 -14.32
CA SER A 237 -15.70 -0.21 -14.76
C SER A 237 -14.53 0.40 -13.96
N MET A 238 -14.56 0.27 -12.64
CA MET A 238 -13.46 0.67 -11.76
C MET A 238 -12.16 -0.07 -12.11
N MET A 239 -12.23 -1.38 -12.30
CA MET A 239 -11.07 -2.19 -12.62
C MET A 239 -10.45 -1.83 -13.98
N LEU A 240 -11.24 -1.37 -14.96
CA LEU A 240 -10.77 -0.93 -16.28
C LEU A 240 -10.11 0.46 -16.27
N ARG A 241 -10.32 1.24 -15.22
CA ARG A 241 -9.82 2.62 -15.13
C ARG A 241 -8.29 2.63 -15.02
N GLY A 242 -7.66 3.50 -15.81
CA GLY A 242 -6.21 3.73 -15.73
C GLY A 242 -5.35 2.56 -16.20
N ARG A 243 -5.93 1.60 -16.94
CA ARG A 243 -5.19 0.47 -17.51
C ARG A 243 -4.40 0.85 -18.75
N CYS A 244 -3.24 0.21 -18.90
CA CYS A 244 -2.37 0.28 -20.05
C CYS A 244 -2.40 -1.06 -20.78
N PHE A 245 -2.76 -1.03 -22.06
CA PHE A 245 -2.69 -2.22 -22.91
C PHE A 245 -1.28 -2.36 -23.50
N VAL A 246 -0.73 -3.56 -23.41
CA VAL A 246 0.53 -3.95 -24.04
C VAL A 246 0.30 -5.13 -24.99
N GLU A 247 1.07 -5.19 -26.07
CA GLU A 247 1.04 -6.32 -27.00
C GLU A 247 1.52 -7.61 -26.32
N SER A 248 2.55 -7.49 -25.47
CA SER A 248 3.05 -8.58 -24.64
C SER A 248 3.50 -8.08 -23.27
N GLN A 249 2.92 -8.61 -22.21
CA GLN A 249 3.35 -8.42 -20.82
C GLN A 249 4.75 -9.00 -20.62
N ARG A 250 5.10 -10.08 -21.32
CA ARG A 250 6.47 -10.65 -21.29
C ARG A 250 7.49 -9.66 -21.82
N ALA A 251 7.28 -9.12 -23.02
CA ALA A 251 8.17 -8.13 -23.61
C ALA A 251 8.23 -6.86 -22.75
N PHE A 252 7.09 -6.40 -22.24
CA PHE A 252 7.02 -5.28 -21.31
C PHE A 252 7.92 -5.50 -20.07
N LEU A 253 7.86 -6.68 -19.43
CA LEU A 253 8.73 -7.00 -18.29
C LEU A 253 10.21 -7.02 -18.66
N GLU A 254 10.56 -7.48 -19.86
CA GLU A 254 11.95 -7.52 -20.35
C GLU A 254 12.52 -6.11 -20.62
N GLU A 255 11.68 -5.19 -21.07
CA GLU A 255 12.08 -3.87 -21.57
C GLU A 255 11.87 -2.72 -20.56
N THR A 256 10.90 -2.84 -19.64
CA THR A 256 10.53 -1.74 -18.75
C THR A 256 11.66 -1.35 -17.79
N ASP A 257 12.00 -0.06 -17.74
CA ASP A 257 12.86 0.52 -16.70
C ASP A 257 12.08 0.90 -15.43
N GLY A 258 10.76 0.69 -15.44
CA GLY A 258 9.87 1.02 -14.33
C GLY A 258 9.98 0.04 -13.15
N ALA A 259 9.47 0.48 -12.01
CA ALA A 259 9.42 -0.36 -10.82
C ALA A 259 8.25 -1.34 -10.93
N ILE A 260 8.53 -2.65 -11.09
CA ILE A 260 7.51 -3.71 -11.12
C ILE A 260 7.03 -3.93 -9.68
N GLU A 261 5.87 -3.38 -9.33
CA GLU A 261 5.40 -3.32 -7.95
C GLU A 261 4.75 -4.64 -7.51
N LYS A 262 3.93 -5.26 -8.38
CA LYS A 262 3.11 -6.43 -8.02
C LYS A 262 2.53 -7.15 -9.25
N PHE A 263 2.21 -8.43 -9.08
CA PHE A 263 1.25 -9.14 -9.94
C PHE A 263 -0.06 -9.33 -9.17
N ASN A 264 -1.20 -9.09 -9.82
CA ASN A 264 -2.51 -9.44 -9.28
C ASN A 264 -3.19 -10.46 -10.20
N LEU A 265 -3.62 -11.57 -9.63
CA LEU A 265 -4.32 -12.67 -10.30
C LEU A 265 -5.72 -12.78 -9.68
N PRO A 266 -6.71 -12.04 -10.18
CA PRO A 266 -8.01 -11.93 -9.53
C PRO A 266 -8.96 -13.09 -9.90
N TYR A 267 -9.83 -13.47 -8.95
CA TYR A 267 -10.94 -14.43 -9.11
C TYR A 267 -10.58 -15.78 -9.74
N LEU A 268 -9.59 -16.45 -9.17
CA LEU A 268 -9.18 -17.81 -9.52
C LEU A 268 -10.09 -18.87 -8.88
N GLU A 269 -10.43 -19.91 -9.63
CA GLU A 269 -11.05 -21.11 -9.09
C GLU A 269 -10.15 -21.81 -8.06
N ASP A 270 -10.72 -22.42 -7.02
CA ASP A 270 -9.98 -22.83 -5.83
C ASP A 270 -8.85 -23.84 -6.13
N ASP A 271 -9.10 -24.85 -6.96
CA ASP A 271 -8.08 -25.84 -7.34
C ASP A 271 -6.91 -25.20 -8.10
N LEU A 272 -7.23 -24.26 -8.99
CA LEU A 272 -6.23 -23.53 -9.77
C LEU A 272 -5.43 -22.58 -8.88
N ARG A 273 -6.13 -21.87 -7.99
CA ARG A 273 -5.53 -20.97 -6.99
C ARG A 273 -4.55 -21.72 -6.11
N LEU A 274 -4.93 -22.87 -5.55
CA LEU A 274 -4.05 -23.70 -4.72
C LEU A 274 -2.82 -24.17 -5.50
N THR A 275 -3.01 -24.56 -6.77
CA THR A 275 -1.91 -24.99 -7.65
C THR A 275 -0.92 -23.87 -7.90
N ILE A 276 -1.41 -22.70 -8.34
CA ILE A 276 -0.59 -21.52 -8.64
C ILE A 276 0.11 -21.02 -7.36
N ASN A 277 -0.62 -20.92 -6.24
CA ASN A 277 -0.07 -20.47 -4.97
C ASN A 277 1.08 -21.37 -4.51
N LYS A 278 0.95 -22.70 -4.62
CA LYS A 278 2.03 -23.64 -4.28
C LYS A 278 3.28 -23.45 -5.15
N GLN A 279 3.11 -23.18 -6.45
CA GLN A 279 4.23 -22.94 -7.35
C GLN A 279 4.93 -21.60 -7.06
N LEU A 280 4.16 -20.54 -6.87
CA LEU A 280 4.68 -19.21 -6.57
C LEU A 280 5.35 -19.15 -5.19
N SER A 281 4.82 -19.87 -4.20
CA SER A 281 5.41 -19.95 -2.85
C SER A 281 6.79 -20.63 -2.82
N ALA A 282 7.16 -21.33 -3.89
CA ALA A 282 8.48 -21.94 -4.03
C ALA A 282 9.52 -20.97 -4.63
N LEU A 283 9.13 -19.76 -5.06
CA LEU A 283 10.05 -18.74 -5.52
C LEU A 283 10.66 -17.97 -4.36
N ASP A 284 11.96 -17.72 -4.42
CA ASP A 284 12.64 -16.81 -3.51
C ASP A 284 12.36 -15.35 -3.89
N GLY A 285 12.23 -14.48 -2.87
CA GLY A 285 12.12 -13.04 -3.08
C GLY A 285 10.71 -12.54 -3.41
N VAL A 286 9.68 -13.37 -3.23
CA VAL A 286 8.27 -12.97 -3.32
C VAL A 286 7.56 -13.13 -1.98
N THR A 287 6.47 -12.39 -1.80
CA THR A 287 5.50 -12.59 -0.72
C THR A 287 4.10 -12.64 -1.32
N LEU A 288 3.38 -13.72 -1.00
CA LEU A 288 2.02 -13.92 -1.49
C LEU A 288 1.02 -13.38 -0.48
N THR A 289 0.14 -12.51 -0.94
CA THR A 289 -0.97 -11.97 -0.14
C THR A 289 -2.31 -12.21 -0.84
N SER A 290 -3.39 -11.96 -0.12
CA SER A 290 -4.75 -11.94 -0.67
C SER A 290 -5.51 -10.81 0.00
N SER A 291 -6.15 -9.98 -0.82
CA SER A 291 -6.94 -8.83 -0.38
C SER A 291 -8.44 -9.03 -0.60
N ILE A 292 -8.80 -9.96 -1.48
CA ILE A 292 -10.18 -10.33 -1.78
C ILE A 292 -10.28 -11.84 -1.93
N ALA A 293 -11.48 -12.37 -1.73
CA ALA A 293 -11.73 -13.78 -1.96
C ALA A 293 -11.26 -14.19 -3.38
N LYS A 294 -10.59 -15.34 -3.46
CA LYS A 294 -10.16 -15.95 -4.72
C LYS A 294 -9.10 -15.16 -5.52
N ASN A 295 -8.35 -14.22 -4.95
CA ASN A 295 -7.16 -13.66 -5.64
C ASN A 295 -5.83 -14.26 -5.15
N ILE A 296 -4.78 -14.05 -5.95
CA ILE A 296 -3.39 -14.17 -5.52
C ILE A 296 -2.69 -12.87 -5.88
N GLU A 297 -1.99 -12.31 -4.91
CA GLU A 297 -1.14 -11.14 -5.08
C GLU A 297 0.30 -11.56 -4.90
N VAL A 298 1.15 -11.23 -5.87
CA VAL A 298 2.60 -11.50 -5.79
C VAL A 298 3.31 -10.18 -5.62
N ASN A 299 3.84 -9.95 -4.41
CA ASN A 299 4.61 -8.75 -4.06
C ASN A 299 6.08 -9.12 -3.92
N ALA A 300 6.98 -8.14 -3.91
CA ALA A 300 8.35 -8.35 -3.50
C ALA A 300 8.41 -8.80 -2.03
N ALA A 301 9.44 -9.58 -1.67
CA ALA A 301 9.68 -9.91 -0.27
C ALA A 301 9.86 -8.63 0.57
N GLY A 302 9.14 -8.57 1.70
CA GLY A 302 9.13 -7.40 2.59
C GLY A 302 8.30 -6.21 2.10
N ALA A 303 7.56 -6.35 0.98
CA ALA A 303 6.56 -5.36 0.60
C ALA A 303 5.27 -5.62 1.40
N ASP A 304 5.19 -5.01 2.58
CA ASP A 304 4.01 -5.03 3.44
C ASP A 304 3.64 -3.61 3.93
N LYS A 305 2.39 -3.42 4.37
CA LYS A 305 1.87 -2.09 4.72
C LYS A 305 2.64 -1.46 5.89
N GLY A 306 3.09 -2.27 6.84
CA GLY A 306 3.91 -1.84 7.97
C GLY A 306 5.26 -1.28 7.54
N ASP A 307 5.97 -1.95 6.62
CA ASP A 307 7.24 -1.47 6.06
C ASP A 307 7.06 -0.13 5.31
N GLY A 308 6.05 -0.06 4.43
CA GLY A 308 5.73 1.17 3.71
C GLY A 308 5.38 2.33 4.66
N LEU A 309 4.57 2.05 5.69
CA LEU A 309 4.22 3.03 6.72
C LEU A 309 5.44 3.47 7.54
N ALA A 310 6.33 2.55 7.89
CA ALA A 310 7.57 2.85 8.61
C ALA A 310 8.48 3.77 7.79
N HIS A 311 8.63 3.52 6.49
CA HIS A 311 9.39 4.38 5.58
C HIS A 311 8.79 5.79 5.48
N LEU A 312 7.47 5.91 5.42
CA LEU A 312 6.79 7.21 5.44
C LEU A 312 7.04 7.95 6.77
N CYS A 313 6.85 7.26 7.90
CA CYS A 313 7.06 7.86 9.22
C CYS A 313 8.50 8.33 9.42
N ALA A 314 9.49 7.54 8.98
CA ALA A 314 10.90 7.91 9.00
C ALA A 314 11.19 9.15 8.15
N HIS A 315 10.56 9.26 6.97
CA HIS A 315 10.68 10.45 6.11
C HIS A 315 10.13 11.72 6.78
N LEU A 316 9.04 11.58 7.54
CA LEU A 316 8.32 12.67 8.19
C LEU A 316 8.84 13.01 9.60
N GLY A 317 9.69 12.16 10.18
CA GLY A 317 10.13 12.29 11.56
C GLY A 317 9.02 12.03 12.59
N ILE A 318 8.10 11.12 12.26
CA ILE A 318 6.99 10.69 13.11
C ILE A 318 7.37 9.38 13.79
N ALA A 319 7.27 9.30 15.11
CA ALA A 319 7.54 8.08 15.85
C ALA A 319 6.35 7.10 15.74
N PRO A 320 6.57 5.77 15.83
CA PRO A 320 5.46 4.80 15.79
C PRO A 320 4.38 5.06 16.85
N ASP A 321 4.79 5.52 18.03
CA ASP A 321 3.94 5.96 19.14
C ASP A 321 2.99 7.13 18.79
N GLU A 322 3.27 7.86 17.72
CA GLU A 322 2.45 8.99 17.22
C GLU A 322 1.53 8.56 16.06
N VAL A 323 1.39 7.26 15.82
CA VAL A 323 0.62 6.68 14.71
C VAL A 323 -0.57 5.89 15.23
N LEU A 324 -1.74 6.13 14.62
CA LEU A 324 -2.91 5.26 14.70
C LEU A 324 -3.03 4.49 13.39
N ALA A 325 -3.10 3.16 13.43
CA ALA A 325 -3.43 2.33 12.27
C ALA A 325 -4.81 1.69 12.40
N ILE A 326 -5.60 1.69 11.32
CA ILE A 326 -6.90 1.02 11.27
C ILE A 326 -6.92 0.07 10.06
N GLY A 327 -7.25 -1.20 10.28
CA GLY A 327 -7.25 -2.21 9.23
C GLY A 327 -8.00 -3.48 9.60
N ASP A 328 -8.41 -4.26 8.60
CA ASP A 328 -9.31 -5.40 8.74
C ASP A 328 -8.69 -6.73 8.22
N GLY A 329 -7.79 -6.66 7.25
CA GLY A 329 -7.24 -7.80 6.53
C GLY A 329 -5.93 -8.36 7.08
N GLU A 330 -5.49 -9.50 6.53
CA GLU A 330 -4.19 -10.11 6.87
C GLU A 330 -3.01 -9.24 6.41
N ASN A 331 -3.18 -8.47 5.33
CA ASN A 331 -2.21 -7.50 4.84
C ASN A 331 -2.09 -6.24 5.72
N ASP A 332 -2.94 -6.08 6.73
CA ASP A 332 -2.91 -4.95 7.68
C ASP A 332 -2.14 -5.27 8.96
N LEU A 333 -1.87 -6.55 9.23
CA LEU A 333 -1.26 -7.01 10.48
C LEU A 333 0.07 -6.30 10.77
N THR A 334 0.90 -6.07 9.77
CA THR A 334 2.20 -5.42 9.99
C THR A 334 2.06 -3.93 10.31
N MET A 335 1.09 -3.21 9.74
CA MET A 335 0.86 -1.80 10.10
C MET A 335 0.16 -1.66 11.46
N LEU A 336 -0.75 -2.58 11.80
CA LEU A 336 -1.39 -2.64 13.12
C LEU A 336 -0.37 -2.96 14.23
N GLN A 337 0.65 -3.76 13.93
CA GLN A 337 1.80 -4.02 14.82
C GLN A 337 2.75 -2.83 14.94
N PHE A 338 2.97 -2.12 13.83
CA PHE A 338 3.89 -0.99 13.77
C PHE A 338 3.39 0.20 14.59
N ALA A 339 2.10 0.55 14.44
CA ALA A 339 1.53 1.73 15.07
C ALA A 339 1.41 1.60 16.60
N GLY A 340 1.69 2.69 17.32
CA GLY A 340 1.54 2.74 18.78
C GLY A 340 0.09 2.60 19.24
N MET A 341 -0.86 2.98 18.40
CA MET A 341 -2.29 2.76 18.59
C MET A 341 -2.88 2.06 17.36
N SER A 342 -3.83 1.16 17.58
CA SER A 342 -4.43 0.41 16.48
C SER A 342 -5.90 0.07 16.72
N ALA A 343 -6.67 0.01 15.65
CA ALA A 343 -8.06 -0.43 15.68
C ALA A 343 -8.36 -1.41 14.54
N ALA A 344 -9.29 -2.33 14.76
CA ALA A 344 -9.83 -3.19 13.72
C ALA A 344 -11.36 -3.10 13.72
N PRO A 345 -12.01 -2.96 12.54
CA PRO A 345 -13.46 -2.98 12.47
C PRO A 345 -14.01 -4.37 12.81
N ALA A 346 -15.28 -4.46 13.20
CA ALA A 346 -15.89 -5.72 13.63
C ALA A 346 -15.86 -6.82 12.54
N ASN A 347 -15.90 -6.43 11.26
CA ASN A 347 -15.80 -7.32 10.11
C ASN A 347 -14.36 -7.80 9.80
N ALA A 348 -13.35 -7.33 10.52
CA ALA A 348 -11.96 -7.72 10.33
C ALA A 348 -11.71 -9.22 10.53
N CYS A 349 -10.63 -9.74 9.96
CA CYS A 349 -10.18 -11.10 10.22
C CYS A 349 -9.83 -11.31 11.71
N GLU A 350 -9.84 -12.57 12.15
CA GLU A 350 -9.60 -12.89 13.57
C GLU A 350 -8.22 -12.41 14.05
N GLN A 351 -7.20 -12.53 13.20
CA GLN A 351 -5.85 -12.09 13.50
C GLN A 351 -5.76 -10.58 13.69
N ALA A 352 -6.40 -9.78 12.82
CA ALA A 352 -6.42 -8.32 12.94
C ALA A 352 -7.15 -7.87 14.21
N ARG A 353 -8.29 -8.47 14.54
CA ARG A 353 -9.00 -8.19 15.80
C ARG A 353 -8.18 -8.54 17.04
N LYS A 354 -7.47 -9.67 17.05
CA LYS A 354 -6.62 -10.05 18.19
C LYS A 354 -5.44 -9.10 18.40
N LEU A 355 -4.96 -8.50 17.32
CA LEU A 355 -3.79 -7.63 17.31
C LEU A 355 -4.15 -6.17 17.65
N ALA A 356 -5.31 -5.70 17.22
CA ALA A 356 -5.74 -4.33 17.41
C ALA A 356 -5.90 -3.96 18.89
N GLY A 357 -5.49 -2.74 19.25
CA GLY A 357 -5.69 -2.18 20.59
C GLY A 357 -7.17 -1.94 20.92
N TRP A 358 -8.01 -1.78 19.91
CA TRP A 358 -9.45 -1.62 20.06
C TRP A 358 -10.24 -2.21 18.88
N ILE A 359 -11.44 -2.74 19.17
CA ILE A 359 -12.35 -3.23 18.13
C ILE A 359 -13.44 -2.20 17.89
N ALA A 360 -13.43 -1.62 16.70
CA ALA A 360 -14.46 -0.70 16.25
C ALA A 360 -15.72 -1.47 15.80
N PRO A 361 -16.87 -0.77 15.62
CA PRO A 361 -18.00 -1.30 14.86
C PRO A 361 -17.61 -1.72 13.43
N SER A 362 -18.56 -2.28 12.69
CA SER A 362 -18.32 -2.68 11.30
C SER A 362 -17.94 -1.46 10.44
N ASN A 363 -17.26 -1.68 9.31
CA ASN A 363 -16.99 -0.63 8.33
C ASN A 363 -18.26 0.07 7.83
N ASN A 364 -19.39 -0.65 7.77
CA ASN A 364 -20.71 -0.07 7.44
C ASN A 364 -21.31 0.80 8.57
N GLU A 365 -20.67 0.83 9.74
CA GLU A 365 -21.09 1.57 10.94
C GLU A 365 -20.07 2.65 11.32
N SER A 366 -19.35 3.17 10.32
CA SER A 366 -18.39 4.28 10.45
C SER A 366 -17.21 3.95 11.39
N ALA A 367 -16.60 2.78 11.19
CA ALA A 367 -15.51 2.28 12.02
C ALA A 367 -14.36 3.28 12.25
N VAL A 368 -13.99 4.05 11.23
CA VAL A 368 -12.93 5.06 11.32
C VAL A 368 -13.33 6.18 12.27
N ALA A 369 -14.52 6.77 12.11
CA ALA A 369 -15.02 7.81 13.00
C ALA A 369 -15.03 7.34 14.46
N ARG A 370 -15.51 6.11 14.71
CA ARG A 370 -15.58 5.53 16.06
C ARG A 370 -14.20 5.27 16.67
N ALA A 371 -13.21 4.92 15.87
CA ALA A 371 -11.84 4.78 16.35
C ALA A 371 -11.23 6.15 16.73
N LEU A 372 -11.49 7.18 15.93
CA LEU A 372 -11.02 8.54 16.21
C LEU A 372 -11.66 9.10 17.49
N GLU A 373 -12.96 8.85 17.72
CA GLU A 373 -13.66 9.16 18.97
C GLU A 373 -13.06 8.38 20.16
N HIS A 374 -12.84 7.08 20.00
CA HIS A 374 -12.31 6.19 21.05
C HIS A 374 -10.93 6.64 21.54
N TYR A 375 -10.04 7.01 20.61
CA TYR A 375 -8.70 7.49 20.93
C TYR A 375 -8.63 9.00 21.25
N HIS A 376 -9.79 9.66 21.40
CA HIS A 376 -9.90 11.09 21.74
C HIS A 376 -9.15 12.02 20.77
N ILE A 377 -9.18 11.67 19.48
CA ILE A 377 -8.62 12.48 18.39
C ILE A 377 -9.61 13.57 17.96
N ILE A 378 -10.91 13.24 17.97
CA ILE A 378 -12.03 14.15 17.69
C ILE A 378 -12.98 14.25 18.88
#